data_AF-A0A8J2X715-F1
#
_entry.id   AF-A0A8J2X715-F1
#
_cell.length_a   1.000
_cell.length_b   1.000
_cell.length_c   1.000
_cell.angle_alpha   90.00
_cell.angle_beta   90.00
_cell.angle_gamma   90.00
#
_symmetry.space_group_name_H-M   'P 1'
#
loop_
_entity.id
_entity.type
_entity.pdbx_description
1 polymer ?
#
loop_
_entity_poly.entity_id
_entity_poly.type
_entity_poly.pdbx_seq_one_letter_code
_entity_poly.pdbx_strand_id
1 'polypeptide(L)'
;MRALPLLCVAVSGLQPSTRRQFVAGATSTALAPAAAVARDLQFKDLGDGLTVAQITEGRGDAVVGRDSIVLVELVGRLVGKQGWTFEDSREDGDPYRLQLGQGLVVEGLERALVGARVGEVRRTVVPSKLAYVDRVKEPVPRSPAFRNRLYGTVLNDNRKTQETAGLGADVAGVVAFDVKVLNIRPPR
;
A
#
# COMPACT_ATOMS: atom_id res chain seq x y z
N MET A 1 26.38 -58.38 -34.38
CA MET A 1 27.56 -58.74 -33.56
C MET A 1 28.23 -57.48 -33.05
N ARG A 2 28.10 -57.19 -31.75
CA ARG A 2 29.20 -56.84 -30.82
C ARG A 2 28.63 -56.06 -29.63
N ALA A 3 28.57 -56.80 -28.54
CA ALA A 3 28.34 -56.31 -27.19
C ALA A 3 29.47 -55.36 -26.76
N LEU A 4 29.13 -54.32 -26.01
CA LEU A 4 30.05 -53.67 -25.08
C LEU A 4 29.50 -53.85 -23.66
N PRO A 5 30.17 -54.63 -22.79
CA PRO A 5 29.84 -54.70 -21.39
C PRO A 5 30.72 -53.75 -20.55
N LEU A 6 30.06 -53.23 -19.51
CA LEU A 6 30.50 -52.99 -18.14
C LEU A 6 31.98 -52.65 -17.88
N LEU A 7 32.19 -51.44 -17.34
CA LEU A 7 33.30 -51.16 -16.43
C LEU A 7 32.75 -51.18 -14.99
N CYS A 8 33.13 -52.21 -14.23
CA CYS A 8 32.84 -52.33 -12.80
C CYS A 8 33.64 -51.31 -11.99
N VAL A 9 32.96 -50.51 -11.17
CA VAL A 9 33.58 -49.70 -10.12
C VAL A 9 33.61 -50.53 -8.83
N ALA A 10 34.81 -50.75 -8.30
CA ALA A 10 35.00 -51.37 -7.00
C ALA A 10 34.65 -50.35 -5.90
N VAL A 11 33.76 -50.73 -4.98
CA VAL A 11 33.53 -49.96 -3.74
C VAL A 11 33.96 -50.82 -2.57
N SER A 12 35.07 -50.41 -1.96
CA SER A 12 35.61 -50.96 -0.71
C SER A 12 34.58 -50.86 0.41
N GLY A 13 34.42 -51.97 1.14
CA GLY A 13 33.55 -52.05 2.31
C GLY A 13 34.05 -51.22 3.48
N LEU A 14 33.10 -50.64 4.21
CA LEU A 14 33.28 -50.10 5.55
C LEU A 14 32.23 -50.77 6.45
N GLN A 15 32.71 -51.46 7.49
CA GLN A 15 31.88 -52.11 8.50
C GLN A 15 31.18 -51.08 9.41
N PRO A 16 30.00 -51.43 9.98
CA PRO A 16 29.26 -50.53 10.84
C PRO A 16 29.85 -50.54 12.25
N SER A 17 29.98 -49.37 12.87
CA SER A 17 30.27 -49.26 14.29
C SER A 17 29.38 -48.22 14.94
N THR A 18 28.68 -48.72 15.94
CA THR A 18 27.56 -48.15 16.68
C THR A 18 28.03 -47.08 17.66
N ARG A 19 27.48 -45.87 17.59
CA ARG A 19 27.13 -45.14 18.82
C ARG A 19 26.13 -44.00 18.57
N ARG A 20 24.89 -44.24 18.99
CA ARG A 20 23.91 -43.21 19.28
C ARG A 20 24.47 -42.28 20.36
N GLN A 21 24.52 -40.98 20.09
CA GLN A 21 24.32 -39.97 21.10
C GLN A 21 23.26 -39.00 20.59
N PHE A 22 22.08 -39.07 21.22
CA PHE A 22 21.01 -38.11 21.10
C PHE A 22 21.52 -36.77 21.64
N VAL A 23 21.64 -35.76 20.78
CA VAL A 23 21.66 -34.36 21.24
C VAL A 23 20.21 -33.90 21.31
N ALA A 24 19.59 -34.12 22.47
CA ALA A 24 18.36 -33.44 22.84
C ALA A 24 18.72 -31.98 23.13
N GLY A 25 18.30 -31.06 22.27
CA GLY A 25 18.65 -29.64 22.46
C GLY A 25 18.38 -28.74 21.27
N ALA A 26 17.23 -28.91 20.61
CA ALA A 26 16.66 -27.82 19.84
C ALA A 26 15.31 -27.52 20.48
N THR A 27 15.27 -26.58 21.42
CA THR A 27 14.05 -25.83 21.66
C THR A 27 13.72 -25.16 20.34
N SER A 28 12.86 -25.83 19.56
CA SER A 28 12.17 -25.19 18.45
C SER A 28 11.36 -24.09 19.12
N THR A 29 11.90 -22.87 19.11
CA THR A 29 11.12 -21.67 19.34
C THR A 29 10.08 -21.71 18.25
N ALA A 30 8.90 -22.24 18.58
CA ALA A 30 7.75 -22.20 17.71
C ALA A 30 7.63 -20.75 17.29
N LEU A 31 7.88 -20.50 16.01
CA LEU A 31 7.63 -19.21 15.40
C LEU A 31 6.16 -18.94 15.69
N ALA A 32 5.89 -18.08 16.67
CA ALA A 32 4.54 -17.61 16.92
C ALA A 32 4.00 -17.21 15.54
N PRO A 33 2.80 -17.66 15.14
CA PRO A 33 2.29 -17.30 13.84
C PRO A 33 2.24 -15.79 13.82
N ALA A 34 3.14 -15.17 13.04
CA ALA A 34 3.04 -13.78 12.63
C ALA A 34 1.87 -13.61 11.63
N ALA A 35 0.81 -14.42 11.78
CA ALA A 35 -0.52 -14.05 11.38
C ALA A 35 -0.96 -12.94 12.34
N ALA A 36 -0.39 -11.75 12.13
CA ALA A 36 -1.00 -10.52 12.57
C ALA A 36 -2.48 -10.66 12.26
N VAL A 37 -3.30 -10.64 13.31
CA VAL A 37 -4.76 -10.72 13.22
C VAL A 37 -5.18 -9.86 12.04
N ALA A 38 -5.73 -10.49 11.00
CA ALA A 38 -6.37 -9.76 9.93
C ALA A 38 -7.52 -9.01 10.59
N ARG A 39 -7.26 -7.77 11.00
CA ARG A 39 -8.29 -6.90 11.51
C ARG A 39 -9.22 -6.64 10.35
N ASP A 40 -10.49 -7.01 10.51
CA ASP A 40 -11.54 -6.60 9.59
C ASP A 40 -11.52 -5.06 9.53
N LEU A 41 -10.93 -4.52 8.46
CA LEU A 41 -10.86 -3.08 8.27
C LEU A 41 -12.27 -2.56 8.05
N GLN A 42 -12.77 -1.79 9.02
CA GLN A 42 -14.08 -1.19 8.94
C GLN A 42 -13.99 0.10 8.12
N PHE A 43 -14.54 0.06 6.91
CA PHE A 43 -14.66 1.24 6.07
C PHE A 43 -15.89 2.04 6.46
N LYS A 44 -15.67 3.31 6.81
CA LYS A 44 -16.69 4.32 6.99
C LYS A 44 -16.89 5.08 5.68
N ASP A 45 -18.14 5.20 5.25
CA ASP A 45 -18.54 6.07 4.15
C ASP A 45 -18.53 7.55 4.60
N LEU A 46 -17.85 8.40 3.84
CA LEU A 46 -17.75 9.84 4.05
C LEU A 46 -18.58 10.65 3.03
N GLY A 47 -19.49 9.99 2.32
CA GLY A 47 -20.28 10.51 1.21
C GLY A 47 -19.59 10.34 -0.13
N ASP A 48 -20.36 10.44 -1.22
CA ASP A 48 -19.84 10.46 -2.60
C ASP A 48 -19.06 9.22 -3.06
N GLY A 49 -19.12 8.12 -2.30
CA GLY A 49 -18.31 6.93 -2.52
C GLY A 49 -16.90 7.02 -1.95
N LEU A 50 -16.56 8.10 -1.23
CA LEU A 50 -15.32 8.20 -0.47
C LEU A 50 -15.42 7.33 0.78
N THR A 51 -14.47 6.41 0.96
CA THR A 51 -14.45 5.56 2.16
C THR A 51 -13.09 5.63 2.85
N VAL A 52 -13.13 5.52 4.19
CA VAL A 52 -11.93 5.53 5.03
C VAL A 52 -11.99 4.39 6.04
N ALA A 53 -10.88 3.70 6.24
CA ALA A 53 -10.70 2.71 7.30
C ALA A 53 -9.47 3.07 8.13
N GLN A 54 -9.65 3.18 9.44
CA GLN A 54 -8.53 3.32 10.37
C GLN A 54 -7.85 1.97 10.55
N ILE A 55 -6.55 1.91 10.25
CA ILE A 55 -5.72 0.71 10.40
C ILE A 55 -5.11 0.68 11.81
N THR A 56 -4.55 1.81 12.22
CA THR A 56 -3.96 2.01 13.55
C THR A 56 -4.39 3.36 14.09
N GLU A 57 -4.83 3.39 15.34
CA GLU A 57 -5.24 4.62 16.02
C GLU A 57 -4.04 5.53 16.32
N GLY A 58 -4.21 6.84 16.12
CA GLY A 58 -3.27 7.88 16.54
C GLY A 58 -3.67 8.50 17.89
N ARG A 59 -2.71 9.04 18.63
CA ARG A 59 -2.93 9.57 19.98
C ARG A 59 -2.66 11.06 20.15
N GLY A 60 -2.14 11.73 19.12
CA GLY A 60 -1.89 13.16 19.19
C GLY A 60 -3.07 14.01 18.72
N ASP A 61 -2.74 15.26 18.37
CA ASP A 61 -3.68 16.24 17.86
C ASP A 61 -4.42 15.71 16.63
N ALA A 62 -5.65 16.18 16.47
CA ALA A 62 -6.50 15.84 15.33
C ALA A 62 -6.43 16.93 14.25
N VAL A 63 -6.50 16.52 12.99
CA VAL A 63 -6.59 17.43 11.84
C VAL A 63 -7.94 18.16 11.88
N VAL A 64 -7.90 19.50 11.94
CA VAL A 64 -9.10 20.35 11.98
C VAL A 64 -9.62 20.66 10.57
N GLY A 65 -8.82 20.42 9.53
CA GLY A 65 -9.20 20.48 8.12
C GLY A 65 -8.89 21.82 7.46
N ARG A 66 -9.37 22.94 8.01
CA ARG A 66 -9.13 24.26 7.39
C ARG A 66 -7.72 24.76 7.69
N ASP A 67 -6.97 25.12 6.64
CA ASP A 67 -5.60 25.67 6.66
C ASP A 67 -4.59 24.85 7.49
N SER A 68 -4.93 23.59 7.78
CA SER A 68 -4.06 22.66 8.49
C SER A 68 -2.96 22.19 7.55
N ILE A 69 -1.74 22.09 8.06
CA ILE A 69 -0.63 21.47 7.34
C ILE A 69 -0.30 20.14 7.99
N VAL A 70 -0.37 19.09 7.19
CA VAL A 70 -0.20 17.71 7.66
C VAL A 70 1.04 17.13 6.99
N LEU A 71 1.95 16.60 7.80
CA LEU A 71 3.09 15.85 7.33
C LEU A 71 2.73 14.36 7.33
N VAL A 72 2.87 13.69 6.19
CA VAL A 72 2.43 12.30 6.02
C VAL A 72 3.45 11.42 5.31
N GLU A 73 3.57 10.17 5.77
CA GLU A 73 4.06 9.07 4.93
C GLU A 73 2.87 8.52 4.16
N LEU A 74 2.97 8.35 2.84
CA LEU A 74 1.86 7.88 2.01
C LEU A 74 2.28 6.84 0.97
N VAL A 75 1.35 5.94 0.68
CA VAL A 75 1.43 5.00 -0.45
C VAL A 75 0.17 5.13 -1.29
N GLY A 76 0.33 5.48 -2.56
CA GLY A 76 -0.75 5.57 -3.54
C GLY A 76 -0.84 4.30 -4.39
N ARG A 77 -2.04 3.74 -4.52
CA ARG A 77 -2.32 2.56 -5.36
C ARG A 77 -3.50 2.81 -6.28
N LEU A 78 -3.40 2.30 -7.50
CA LEU A 78 -4.51 2.25 -8.44
C LEU A 78 -5.45 1.11 -8.01
N VAL A 79 -6.74 1.37 -7.85
CA VAL A 79 -7.70 0.28 -7.56
C VAL A 79 -7.91 -0.57 -8.81
N GLY A 80 -7.97 0.07 -9.98
CA GLY A 80 -7.73 -0.60 -11.26
C GLY A 80 -6.29 -1.10 -11.37
N LYS A 81 -5.95 -1.76 -12.50
CA LYS A 81 -4.57 -2.26 -12.74
C LYS A 81 -4.02 -3.12 -11.59
N GLN A 82 -4.84 -4.00 -11.01
CA GLN A 82 -4.42 -4.95 -9.96
C GLN A 82 -3.70 -4.30 -8.76
N GLY A 83 -4.09 -3.11 -8.31
CA GLY A 83 -3.50 -2.53 -7.09
C GLY A 83 -2.12 -1.89 -7.31
N TRP A 84 -1.71 -1.64 -8.56
CA TRP A 84 -0.35 -1.13 -8.84
C TRP A 84 -0.06 0.16 -8.06
N THR A 85 1.07 0.19 -7.37
CA THR A 85 1.58 1.38 -6.70
C THR A 85 1.93 2.45 -7.72
N PHE A 86 1.47 3.68 -7.48
CA PHE A 86 1.86 4.86 -8.24
C PHE A 86 2.56 5.90 -7.38
N GLU A 87 2.73 5.67 -6.07
CA GLU A 87 3.52 6.51 -5.18
C GLU A 87 3.87 5.73 -3.91
N ASP A 88 5.09 5.87 -3.41
CA ASP A 88 5.51 5.32 -2.12
C ASP A 88 6.55 6.24 -1.46
N SER A 89 6.08 7.16 -0.62
CA SER A 89 6.97 8.13 0.04
C SER A 89 7.89 7.50 1.09
N ARG A 90 7.65 6.24 1.46
CA ARG A 90 8.45 5.51 2.45
C ARG A 90 9.73 5.01 1.82
N GLU A 91 9.70 4.65 0.54
CA GLU A 91 10.89 4.26 -0.22
C GLU A 91 11.81 5.46 -0.45
N ASP A 92 11.22 6.64 -0.69
CA ASP A 92 11.97 7.90 -0.88
C ASP A 92 12.49 8.49 0.44
N GLY A 93 11.94 8.09 1.59
CA GLY A 93 12.28 8.66 2.90
C GLY A 93 11.86 10.13 3.06
N ASP A 94 10.99 10.63 2.19
CA ASP A 94 10.61 12.06 2.11
C ASP A 94 9.08 12.23 2.26
N PRO A 95 8.60 12.49 3.49
CA PRO A 95 7.18 12.70 3.76
C PRO A 95 6.57 13.87 2.97
N TYR A 96 5.29 13.74 2.63
CA TYR A 96 4.56 14.82 1.97
C TYR A 96 4.08 15.85 3.00
N ARG A 97 4.23 17.12 2.64
CA ARG A 97 3.63 18.26 3.36
C ARG A 97 2.37 18.70 2.62
N LEU A 98 1.21 18.31 3.14
CA LEU A 98 -0.09 18.59 2.55
C LEU A 98 -0.75 19.79 3.24
N GLN A 99 -1.19 20.78 2.47
CA GLN A 99 -1.94 21.93 2.97
C GLN A 99 -3.41 21.77 2.64
N LEU A 100 -4.23 21.60 3.67
CA LEU A 100 -5.65 21.25 3.54
C LEU A 100 -6.55 22.48 3.51
N GLY A 101 -7.71 22.35 2.85
CA GLY A 101 -8.75 23.38 2.82
C GLY A 101 -8.52 24.48 1.78
N GLN A 102 -7.49 24.37 0.95
CA GLN A 102 -7.22 25.29 -0.17
C GLN A 102 -7.44 24.64 -1.54
N GLY A 103 -7.88 23.38 -1.57
CA GLY A 103 -8.07 22.62 -2.80
C GLY A 103 -6.76 22.38 -3.54
N LEU A 104 -5.62 22.38 -2.85
CA LEU A 104 -4.31 22.06 -3.43
C LEU A 104 -4.06 20.55 -3.42
N VAL A 105 -4.74 19.83 -2.55
CA VAL A 105 -4.64 18.38 -2.41
C VAL A 105 -5.87 17.75 -3.06
N VAL A 106 -5.74 16.50 -3.51
CA VAL A 106 -6.84 15.68 -4.00
C VAL A 106 -8.02 15.75 -3.02
N GLU A 107 -9.20 16.14 -3.50
CA GLU A 107 -10.35 16.49 -2.65
C GLU A 107 -10.73 15.36 -1.69
N GLY A 108 -10.78 14.12 -2.18
CA GLY A 108 -11.09 12.97 -1.35
C GLY A 108 -10.06 12.74 -0.25
N LEU A 109 -8.78 13.04 -0.50
CA LEU A 109 -7.74 12.96 0.51
C LEU A 109 -7.84 14.11 1.52
N GLU A 110 -8.16 15.34 1.09
CA GLU A 110 -8.43 16.44 2.01
C GLU A 110 -9.55 16.08 3.00
N ARG A 111 -10.69 15.62 2.46
CA ARG A 111 -11.86 15.18 3.24
C ARG A 111 -11.50 14.01 4.17
N ALA A 112 -10.77 13.03 3.66
CA ALA A 112 -10.43 11.84 4.41
C ALA A 112 -9.35 12.06 5.47
N LEU A 113 -8.62 13.18 5.47
CA LEU A 113 -7.66 13.50 6.53
C LEU A 113 -8.27 14.26 7.69
N VAL A 114 -9.44 14.89 7.54
CA VAL A 114 -10.12 15.58 8.64
C VAL A 114 -10.41 14.60 9.79
N GLY A 115 -10.09 15.01 11.01
CA GLY A 115 -10.20 14.19 12.22
C GLY A 115 -9.13 13.12 12.38
N ALA A 116 -8.19 12.97 11.43
CA ALA A 116 -7.04 12.08 11.59
C ALA A 116 -6.13 12.56 12.71
N ARG A 117 -5.58 11.64 13.50
CA ARG A 117 -4.69 11.97 14.61
C ARG A 117 -3.23 11.72 14.28
N VAL A 118 -2.32 12.48 14.90
CA VAL A 118 -0.88 12.17 14.84
C VAL A 118 -0.63 10.74 15.31
N GLY A 119 0.15 9.99 14.53
CA GLY A 119 0.46 8.58 14.73
C GLY A 119 -0.55 7.61 14.10
N GLU A 120 -1.69 8.11 13.60
CA GLU A 120 -2.70 7.28 12.97
C GLU A 120 -2.21 6.76 11.60
N VAL A 121 -2.59 5.52 11.28
CA VAL A 121 -2.52 4.98 9.91
C VAL A 121 -3.94 4.71 9.44
N ARG A 122 -4.30 5.23 8.27
CA ARG A 122 -5.60 4.99 7.64
C ARG A 122 -5.47 4.65 6.16
N ARG A 123 -6.41 3.83 5.67
CA ARG A 123 -6.63 3.60 4.25
C ARG A 123 -7.81 4.44 3.79
N THR A 124 -7.62 5.15 2.69
CA THR A 124 -8.68 5.92 2.03
C THR A 124 -8.87 5.38 0.63
N VAL A 125 -10.10 5.07 0.23
CA VAL A 125 -10.45 4.76 -1.16
C VAL A 125 -11.20 5.95 -1.73
N VAL A 126 -10.58 6.59 -2.73
CA VAL A 126 -11.03 7.85 -3.32
C VAL A 126 -11.62 7.56 -4.70
N PRO A 127 -12.94 7.81 -4.90
CA PRO A 127 -13.57 7.63 -6.20
C PRO A 127 -13.06 8.64 -7.22
N SER A 128 -13.14 8.30 -8.51
CA SER A 128 -12.60 9.10 -9.64
C SER A 128 -12.90 10.59 -9.56
N LYS A 129 -14.15 10.96 -9.25
CA LYS A 129 -14.59 12.36 -9.16
C LYS A 129 -13.94 13.17 -8.02
N LEU A 130 -13.42 12.48 -7.00
CA LEU A 130 -12.72 13.08 -5.85
C LEU A 130 -11.21 12.81 -5.87
N ALA A 131 -10.72 12.09 -6.89
CA ALA A 131 -9.33 11.69 -7.06
C ALA A 131 -8.57 12.73 -7.89
N TYR A 132 -7.73 12.27 -8.84
CA TYR A 132 -7.06 13.16 -9.78
C TYR A 132 -7.98 13.42 -10.98
N VAL A 133 -8.39 14.68 -11.14
CA VAL A 133 -9.09 15.20 -12.32
C VAL A 133 -8.16 16.02 -13.22
N ASP A 134 -6.99 16.39 -12.70
CA ASP A 134 -5.93 17.13 -13.38
C ASP A 134 -4.55 16.65 -12.88
N ARG A 135 -3.47 17.34 -13.29
CA ARG A 135 -2.08 17.00 -12.93
C ARG A 135 -1.47 17.94 -11.89
N VAL A 136 -2.27 18.79 -11.25
CA VAL A 136 -1.78 19.84 -10.34
C VAL A 136 -2.08 19.55 -8.88
N LYS A 137 -3.04 18.67 -8.57
CA LYS A 137 -3.37 18.31 -7.18
C LYS A 137 -2.30 17.42 -6.55
N GLU A 138 -1.94 17.75 -5.31
CA GLU A 138 -1.06 16.92 -4.47
C GLU A 138 -1.79 15.69 -3.89
N PRO A 139 -1.09 14.59 -3.59
CA PRO A 139 0.34 14.38 -3.81
C PRO A 139 0.66 14.10 -5.28
N VAL A 140 1.60 14.82 -5.88
CA VAL A 140 2.10 14.50 -7.23
C VAL A 140 3.28 13.53 -7.09
N PRO A 141 3.24 12.34 -7.72
CA PRO A 141 4.32 11.38 -7.56
C PRO A 141 5.69 11.95 -7.93
N ARG A 142 6.71 11.68 -7.12
CA ARG A 142 8.07 12.23 -7.31
C ARG A 142 8.83 11.53 -8.43
N SER A 143 8.61 10.22 -8.58
CA SER A 143 9.19 9.42 -9.66
C SER A 143 8.48 9.66 -11.00
N PRO A 144 9.20 9.90 -12.11
CA PRO A 144 8.60 10.00 -13.44
C PRO A 144 7.82 8.75 -13.86
N ALA A 145 8.30 7.55 -13.50
CA ALA A 145 7.64 6.29 -13.84
C ALA A 145 6.28 6.18 -13.14
N PHE A 146 6.23 6.58 -11.88
CA PHE A 146 5.03 6.66 -11.06
C PHE A 146 4.04 7.70 -11.57
N ARG A 147 4.50 8.90 -11.95
CA ARG A 147 3.66 9.90 -12.63
C ARG A 147 3.04 9.37 -13.91
N ASN A 148 3.84 8.73 -14.77
CA ASN A 148 3.36 8.17 -16.03
C ASN A 148 2.30 7.08 -15.80
N ARG A 149 2.49 6.26 -14.76
CA ARG A 149 1.52 5.24 -14.35
C ARG A 149 0.21 5.84 -13.85
N LEU A 150 0.29 6.84 -12.98
CA LEU A 150 -0.88 7.56 -12.46
C LEU A 150 -1.66 8.19 -13.62
N TYR A 151 -1.01 9.04 -14.42
CA TYR A 151 -1.66 9.80 -15.48
C TYR A 151 -2.17 8.90 -16.61
N GLY A 152 -1.40 7.90 -17.02
CA GLY A 152 -1.80 6.95 -18.06
C GLY A 152 -2.97 6.04 -17.67
N THR A 153 -3.32 5.99 -16.37
CA THR A 153 -4.46 5.22 -15.87
C THR A 153 -5.62 6.13 -15.48
N VAL A 154 -5.43 7.03 -14.52
CA VAL A 154 -6.48 7.82 -13.87
C VAL A 154 -6.92 9.02 -14.74
N LEU A 155 -6.09 9.50 -15.66
CA LEU A 155 -6.43 10.62 -16.57
C LEU A 155 -6.59 10.18 -18.02
N ASN A 156 -6.86 8.88 -18.24
CA ASN A 156 -7.03 8.32 -19.58
C ASN A 156 -8.52 8.09 -19.88
N ASP A 157 -9.11 9.00 -20.64
CA ASP A 157 -10.55 8.98 -20.96
C ASP A 157 -10.99 7.71 -21.70
N ASN A 158 -10.13 7.16 -22.57
CA ASN A 158 -10.41 5.91 -23.25
C ASN A 158 -10.54 4.75 -22.25
N ARG A 159 -9.67 4.70 -21.23
CA ARG A 159 -9.76 3.69 -20.17
C ARG A 159 -11.03 3.87 -19.34
N LYS A 160 -11.32 5.10 -18.89
CA LYS A 160 -12.53 5.41 -18.11
C LYS A 160 -13.79 4.99 -18.85
N THR A 161 -13.85 5.30 -20.14
CA THR A 161 -14.99 4.97 -21.01
C THR A 161 -15.16 3.45 -21.16
N GLN A 162 -14.08 2.72 -21.43
CA GLN A 162 -14.12 1.26 -21.57
C GLN A 162 -14.53 0.57 -20.27
N GLU A 163 -14.00 1.01 -19.13
CA GLU A 163 -14.33 0.41 -17.84
C GLU A 163 -15.77 0.75 -17.41
N THR A 164 -16.23 1.98 -17.65
CA THR A 164 -17.63 2.34 -17.42
C THR A 164 -18.57 1.51 -18.29
N ALA A 165 -18.24 1.28 -19.56
CA ALA A 165 -19.05 0.46 -20.46
C ALA A 165 -19.05 -1.03 -20.08
N GLY A 166 -17.91 -1.57 -19.64
CA GLY A 166 -17.76 -3.00 -19.33
C GLY A 166 -18.17 -3.40 -17.92
N LEU A 167 -17.98 -2.51 -16.94
CA LEU A 167 -18.18 -2.79 -15.51
C LEU A 167 -19.30 -1.95 -14.88
N GLY A 168 -19.86 -0.98 -15.60
CA GLY A 168 -20.85 -0.04 -15.07
C GLY A 168 -20.28 1.00 -14.11
N ALA A 169 -18.95 1.07 -13.94
CA ALA A 169 -18.28 2.03 -13.06
C ALA A 169 -16.87 2.38 -13.57
N ASP A 170 -16.42 3.61 -13.29
CA ASP A 170 -15.05 4.06 -13.56
C ASP A 170 -14.12 3.56 -12.44
N VAL A 171 -13.57 2.35 -12.60
CA VAL A 171 -12.59 1.77 -11.66
C VAL A 171 -11.18 2.34 -11.91
N ALA A 172 -10.87 2.75 -13.14
CA ALA A 172 -9.58 3.30 -13.56
C ALA A 172 -9.25 4.58 -12.81
N GLY A 173 -10.27 5.41 -12.57
CA GLY A 173 -10.11 6.65 -11.82
C GLY A 173 -10.06 6.49 -10.31
N VAL A 174 -10.40 5.31 -9.76
CA VAL A 174 -10.37 5.08 -8.30
C VAL A 174 -8.95 4.82 -7.83
N VAL A 175 -8.54 5.56 -6.79
CA VAL A 175 -7.25 5.41 -6.14
C VAL A 175 -7.42 5.07 -4.67
N ALA A 176 -6.45 4.37 -4.11
CA ALA A 176 -6.36 4.11 -2.68
C ALA A 176 -5.08 4.73 -2.11
N PHE A 177 -5.19 5.36 -0.95
CA PHE A 177 -4.07 5.90 -0.20
C PHE A 177 -3.96 5.20 1.15
N ASP A 178 -2.81 4.64 1.46
CA ASP A 178 -2.43 4.33 2.84
C ASP A 178 -1.63 5.51 3.38
N VAL A 179 -2.12 6.15 4.44
CA VAL A 179 -1.55 7.39 4.95
C VAL A 179 -1.26 7.24 6.43
N LYS A 180 -0.03 7.59 6.82
CA LYS A 180 0.38 7.72 8.22
C LYS A 180 0.62 9.19 8.53
N VAL A 181 -0.07 9.70 9.53
CA VAL A 181 0.07 11.09 9.97
C VAL A 181 1.26 11.20 10.91
N LEU A 182 2.29 11.93 10.49
CA LEU A 182 3.52 12.11 11.26
C LEU A 182 3.45 13.33 12.17
N ASN A 183 2.90 14.43 11.66
CA ASN A 183 2.80 15.68 12.40
C ASN A 183 1.67 16.54 11.82
N ILE A 184 1.11 17.41 12.66
CA ILE A 184 0.08 18.38 12.28
C ILE A 184 0.53 19.75 12.76
N ARG A 185 0.53 20.72 11.85
CA ARG A 185 0.59 22.13 12.20
C ARG A 185 -0.83 22.70 12.06
N PRO A 186 -1.47 23.13 13.15
CA PRO A 186 -2.81 23.71 13.08
C PRO A 186 -2.82 25.01 12.27
N PRO A 187 -4.00 25.46 11.82
CA PRO A 187 -4.15 26.76 11.16
C PRO A 187 -3.66 27.91 12.05
N ARG A 188 -3.17 28.98 11.43
CA ARG A 188 -2.79 30.22 12.10
C ARG A 188 -3.96 31.20 12.16
#